data_AF-A0A522UZU9-F1
#
_entry.id   AF-A0A522UZU9-F1
#
_cell.length_a   1.000
_cell.length_b   1.000
_cell.length_c   1.000
_cell.angle_alpha   90.00
_cell.angle_beta   90.00
_cell.angle_gamma   90.00
#
_symmetry.space_group_name_H-M   'P 1'
#
loop_
_entity.id
_entity.type
_entity.pdbx_description
1 polymer ?
#
loop_
_entity_poly.entity_id
_entity_poly.type
_entity_poly.pdbx_seq_one_letter_code
_entity_poly.pdbx_strand_id
1 'polypeptide(L)'
;MKLNITTKDALAYLLLICLVLLSHLFPSPLFVYVLPLYLLLTPVVLRRKIRCIFSLRNMAEGLLVSAVVLIPFYFIMSAGRQFHLLPLSALLGQFALVSLPEEVYFRGYLQESVGNTLKGVLVVSLLFAAAHLPAFWFYKDPSALLTFFPSLVMGGLYMRTSNVLPPLLFHFLANVVYQGFMI
;
A
#
# COMPACT_ATOMS: atom_id res chain seq x y z
N MET A 1 -0.87 -21.05 -15.02
CA MET A 1 -0.76 -19.69 -15.59
C MET A 1 0.63 -19.12 -15.29
N LYS A 2 1.36 -18.66 -16.32
CA LYS A 2 2.67 -18.00 -16.17
C LYS A 2 2.48 -16.55 -15.69
N LEU A 3 3.42 -16.05 -14.88
CA LEU A 3 3.44 -14.64 -14.47
C LEU A 3 3.99 -13.82 -15.64
N ASN A 4 3.44 -12.63 -15.89
CA ASN A 4 3.83 -11.77 -17.02
C ASN A 4 4.73 -10.60 -16.57
N ILE A 5 5.74 -10.87 -15.74
CA ILE A 5 6.73 -9.85 -15.35
C ILE A 5 7.73 -9.63 -16.49
N THR A 6 7.92 -8.37 -16.90
CA THR A 6 9.02 -7.99 -17.80
C THR A 6 10.29 -7.67 -17.01
N THR A 7 11.45 -7.69 -17.67
CA THR A 7 12.72 -7.26 -17.07
C THR A 7 12.63 -5.83 -16.52
N LYS A 8 11.90 -4.93 -17.18
CA LYS A 8 11.71 -3.55 -16.71
C LYS A 8 10.94 -3.50 -15.40
N ASP A 9 9.94 -4.38 -15.23
CA ASP A 9 9.16 -4.43 -13.99
C ASP A 9 9.97 -4.98 -12.82
N ALA A 10 10.78 -6.01 -13.07
CA ALA A 10 11.72 -6.53 -12.10
C ALA A 10 12.76 -5.47 -11.68
N LEU A 11 13.34 -4.74 -12.65
CA LEU A 11 14.30 -3.67 -12.37
C LEU A 11 13.68 -2.50 -11.59
N ALA A 12 12.44 -2.13 -11.92
CA ALA A 12 11.72 -1.11 -11.16
C ALA A 12 11.54 -1.57 -9.70
N TYR A 13 11.07 -2.77 -9.47
CA TYR A 13 10.92 -3.27 -8.10
C TYR A 13 12.25 -3.39 -7.35
N LEU A 14 13.33 -3.82 -8.00
CA LEU A 14 14.66 -3.84 -7.39
C LEU A 14 15.14 -2.44 -7.01
N LEU A 15 14.89 -1.44 -7.86
CA LEU A 15 15.21 -0.05 -7.55
C LEU A 15 14.38 0.46 -6.35
N LEU A 16 13.11 0.09 -6.24
CA LEU A 16 12.30 0.39 -5.06
C LEU A 16 12.97 -0.15 -3.79
N ILE A 17 13.36 -1.43 -3.78
CA ILE A 17 14.02 -2.04 -2.62
C ILE A 17 15.33 -1.33 -2.29
N CYS A 18 16.15 -0.98 -3.29
CA CYS A 18 17.36 -0.20 -3.08
C CYS A 18 17.06 1.17 -2.45
N LEU A 19 16.05 1.89 -2.94
CA LEU A 19 15.66 3.20 -2.39
C LEU A 19 15.15 3.08 -0.96
N VAL A 20 14.34 2.06 -0.64
CA VAL A 20 13.87 1.84 0.72
C VAL A 20 15.03 1.50 1.65
N LEU A 21 15.95 0.61 1.24
CA LEU A 21 17.15 0.30 2.02
C LEU A 21 18.03 1.53 2.25
N LEU A 22 18.25 2.35 1.21
CA LEU A 22 19.00 3.59 1.32
C LEU A 22 18.33 4.58 2.28
N SER A 23 17.00 4.67 2.28
CA SER A 23 16.27 5.54 3.21
C SER A 23 16.47 5.16 4.68
N HIS A 24 16.74 3.89 4.97
CA HIS A 24 17.03 3.41 6.33
C HIS A 24 18.52 3.51 6.69
N LEU A 25 19.41 3.26 5.72
CA LEU A 25 20.87 3.39 5.90
C LEU A 25 21.31 4.85 6.04
N PHE A 26 20.64 5.76 5.32
CA PHE A 26 20.92 7.19 5.30
C PHE A 26 19.63 7.98 5.58
N PRO A 27 19.13 7.98 6.84
CA PRO A 27 17.90 8.66 7.18
C PRO A 27 17.97 10.14 6.82
N SER A 28 17.11 10.56 5.91
CA SER A 28 17.01 11.93 5.44
C SER A 28 15.55 12.29 5.16
N PRO A 29 15.09 13.50 5.53
CA PRO A 29 13.75 13.98 5.18
C PRO A 29 13.46 13.94 3.67
N LEU A 30 14.49 13.93 2.82
CA LEU A 30 14.34 13.83 1.38
C LEU A 30 13.61 12.56 0.95
N PHE A 31 13.82 11.42 1.62
CA PHE A 31 13.21 10.15 1.25
C PHE A 31 11.69 10.12 1.41
N VAL A 32 11.14 10.99 2.28
CA VAL A 32 9.69 11.21 2.42
C VAL A 32 9.06 11.67 1.11
N TYR A 33 9.83 12.32 0.23
CA TYR A 33 9.35 12.80 -1.07
C TYR A 33 9.85 11.93 -2.22
N VAL A 34 11.09 11.44 -2.15
CA VAL A 34 11.69 10.63 -3.22
C VAL A 34 10.95 9.31 -3.42
N LEU A 35 10.60 8.60 -2.34
CA LEU A 35 9.91 7.30 -2.43
C LEU A 35 8.51 7.45 -3.06
N PRO A 36 7.62 8.32 -2.56
CA PRO A 36 6.31 8.54 -3.18
C PRO A 36 6.38 8.99 -4.64
N LEU A 37 7.32 9.89 -4.95
CA LEU A 37 7.52 10.38 -6.31
C LEU A 37 7.96 9.25 -7.24
N TYR A 38 8.90 8.41 -6.79
CA TYR A 38 9.32 7.22 -7.52
C TYR A 38 8.13 6.27 -7.80
N LEU A 39 7.31 5.98 -6.79
CA LEU A 39 6.15 5.11 -6.90
C LEU A 39 5.13 5.64 -7.91
N LEU A 40 4.85 6.94 -7.91
CA LEU A 40 3.93 7.59 -8.84
C LEU A 40 4.50 7.70 -10.26
N LEU A 41 5.79 8.00 -10.41
CA LEU A 41 6.41 8.20 -11.72
C LEU A 41 6.72 6.91 -12.46
N THR A 42 6.98 5.81 -11.75
CA THR A 42 7.31 4.52 -12.38
C THR A 42 6.30 4.09 -13.45
N PRO A 43 4.98 4.02 -13.17
CA PRO A 43 4.02 3.66 -14.22
C PRO A 43 3.97 4.64 -15.37
N VAL A 44 4.20 5.94 -15.13
CA VAL A 44 4.22 6.97 -16.18
C VAL A 44 5.42 6.75 -17.11
N VAL A 45 6.61 6.58 -16.54
CA VAL A 45 7.86 6.33 -17.29
C VAL A 45 7.77 5.03 -18.10
N LEU A 46 7.17 3.99 -17.52
CA LEU A 46 6.97 2.70 -18.18
C LEU A 46 5.73 2.65 -19.07
N ARG A 47 5.02 3.78 -19.24
CA ARG A 47 3.80 3.94 -20.07
C ARG A 47 2.71 2.92 -19.73
N ARG A 48 2.56 2.60 -18.45
CA ARG A 48 1.52 1.73 -17.90
C ARG A 48 0.28 2.57 -17.60
N LYS A 49 -0.89 2.07 -18.00
CA LYS A 49 -2.16 2.75 -17.76
C LYS A 49 -2.63 2.44 -16.35
N ILE A 50 -2.83 3.48 -15.54
CA ILE A 50 -3.41 3.35 -14.20
C ILE A 50 -4.88 3.73 -14.27
N ARG A 51 -5.76 2.85 -13.77
CA ARG A 51 -7.18 3.14 -13.64
C ARG A 51 -7.48 3.62 -12.22
N CYS A 52 -7.80 4.91 -12.11
CA CYS A 52 -8.30 5.52 -10.88
C CYS A 52 -9.57 6.31 -11.23
N ILE A 53 -10.71 5.62 -11.29
CA ILE A 53 -11.99 6.21 -11.69
C ILE A 53 -12.82 6.49 -10.44
N PHE A 54 -13.19 7.75 -10.25
CA PHE A 54 -14.15 8.16 -9.22
C PHE A 54 -15.55 7.66 -9.59
N SER A 55 -16.10 6.78 -8.75
CA SER A 55 -17.43 6.22 -8.89
C SER A 55 -17.97 5.89 -7.50
N LEU A 56 -19.22 6.28 -7.24
CA LEU A 56 -19.90 5.99 -5.97
C LEU A 56 -19.88 4.50 -5.65
N ARG A 57 -20.02 3.64 -6.66
CA ARG A 57 -19.94 2.18 -6.49
C ARG A 57 -18.57 1.74 -5.97
N ASN A 58 -17.49 2.20 -6.60
CA ASN A 58 -16.12 1.86 -6.20
C ASN A 58 -15.80 2.42 -4.80
N MET A 59 -16.28 3.62 -4.49
CA MET A 59 -16.16 4.20 -3.15
C MET A 59 -16.91 3.35 -2.11
N ALA A 60 -18.16 2.98 -2.39
CA ALA A 60 -18.96 2.15 -1.50
C ALA A 60 -18.33 0.77 -1.29
N GLU A 61 -17.80 0.13 -2.34
CA GLU A 61 -17.09 -1.15 -2.22
C GLU A 61 -15.84 -1.04 -1.33
N GLY A 62 -15.03 0.01 -1.52
CA GLY A 62 -13.87 0.27 -0.66
C GLY A 62 -14.27 0.51 0.79
N LEU A 63 -15.24 1.41 1.04
CA LEU A 63 -15.72 1.74 2.38
C LEU A 63 -16.39 0.55 3.09
N LEU A 64 -17.17 -0.27 2.38
CA LEU A 64 -17.82 -1.45 2.93
C LEU A 64 -16.76 -2.46 3.40
N VAL A 65 -15.77 -2.76 2.56
CA VAL A 65 -14.68 -3.68 2.93
C VAL A 65 -13.87 -3.12 4.08
N SER A 66 -13.59 -1.81 4.09
CA SER A 66 -12.95 -1.14 5.23
C SER A 66 -13.76 -1.31 6.51
N ALA A 67 -15.07 -1.10 6.49
CA ALA A 67 -15.92 -1.27 7.67
C ALA A 67 -15.88 -2.73 8.17
N VAL A 68 -16.04 -3.70 7.27
CA VAL A 68 -16.05 -5.13 7.62
C VAL A 68 -14.73 -5.57 8.27
N VAL A 69 -13.59 -5.07 7.80
CA VAL A 69 -12.27 -5.46 8.32
C VAL A 69 -11.85 -4.62 9.53
N LEU A 70 -12.04 -3.30 9.46
CA LEU A 70 -11.47 -2.37 10.44
C LEU A 70 -12.35 -2.19 11.68
N ILE A 71 -13.68 -2.41 11.61
CA ILE A 71 -14.53 -2.33 12.81
C ILE A 71 -14.16 -3.42 13.83
N PRO A 72 -14.08 -4.73 13.46
CA PRO A 72 -13.62 -5.74 14.40
C PRO A 72 -12.22 -5.46 14.94
N PHE A 73 -11.29 -5.05 14.06
CA PHE A 73 -9.94 -4.67 14.46
C PHE A 73 -9.93 -3.52 15.48
N TYR A 74 -10.74 -2.48 15.24
CA TYR A 74 -10.88 -1.35 16.16
C TYR A 74 -11.33 -1.83 17.55
N PHE A 75 -12.37 -2.66 17.62
CA PHE A 75 -12.85 -3.17 18.91
C PHE A 75 -11.81 -4.02 19.64
N ILE A 76 -11.09 -4.88 18.91
CA ILE A 76 -10.00 -5.68 19.48
C ILE A 76 -8.90 -4.78 20.07
N MET A 77 -8.47 -3.74 19.34
CA MET A 77 -7.43 -2.82 19.80
C MET A 77 -7.91 -1.95 20.96
N SER A 78 -9.18 -1.53 20.93
CA SER A 78 -9.79 -0.70 21.99
C SER A 78 -9.87 -1.40 23.35
N ALA A 79 -9.78 -2.74 23.39
CA ALA A 79 -9.76 -3.50 24.64
C ALA A 79 -8.50 -3.25 25.49
N GLY A 80 -7.43 -2.69 24.91
CA GLY A 80 -6.18 -2.40 25.63
C GLY A 80 -5.53 -1.06 25.29
N ARG A 81 -6.11 -0.28 24.38
CA ARG A 81 -5.54 0.99 23.90
C ARG A 81 -6.62 2.03 23.66
N GLN A 82 -6.26 3.30 23.87
CA GLN A 82 -7.12 4.43 23.49
C GLN A 82 -6.87 4.81 22.04
N PHE A 83 -7.93 5.24 21.37
CA PHE A 83 -7.84 5.74 20.00
C PHE A 83 -7.71 7.26 20.02
N HIS A 84 -6.73 7.77 19.29
CA HIS A 84 -6.50 9.19 19.12
C HIS A 84 -6.65 9.59 17.64
N LEU A 85 -7.35 10.70 17.41
CA LEU A 85 -7.48 11.24 16.07
C LEU A 85 -6.15 11.84 15.60
N LEU A 86 -5.75 11.48 14.38
CA LEU A 86 -4.56 12.05 13.75
C LEU A 86 -4.80 13.52 13.38
N PRO A 87 -3.78 14.40 13.51
CA PRO A 87 -3.89 15.78 13.02
C PRO A 87 -4.05 15.80 11.50
N LEU A 88 -4.64 16.88 10.98
CA LEU A 88 -4.91 17.04 9.54
C LEU A 88 -3.65 16.85 8.67
N SER A 89 -2.49 17.33 9.12
CA SER A 89 -1.21 17.16 8.43
C SER A 89 -0.82 15.68 8.28
N ALA A 90 -1.05 14.86 9.31
CA ALA A 90 -0.80 13.43 9.26
C ALA A 90 -1.79 12.72 8.34
N LEU A 91 -3.07 13.10 8.36
CA LEU A 91 -4.07 12.58 7.42
C LEU A 91 -3.70 12.88 5.96
N LEU A 92 -3.31 14.12 5.66
CA LEU A 92 -2.86 14.50 4.33
C LEU A 92 -1.58 13.76 3.91
N GLY A 93 -0.64 13.57 4.83
CA GLY A 93 0.57 12.78 4.60
C GLY A 93 0.24 11.31 4.29
N GLN A 94 -0.62 10.68 5.09
CA GLN A 94 -1.05 9.29 4.86
C GLN A 94 -1.78 9.10 3.53
N PHE A 95 -2.57 10.09 3.11
CA PHE A 95 -3.22 10.05 1.80
C PHE A 95 -2.21 10.25 0.66
N ALA A 96 -1.52 11.40 0.64
CA ALA A 96 -0.76 11.86 -0.52
C ALA A 96 0.64 11.26 -0.64
N LEU A 97 1.27 10.92 0.48
CA LEU A 97 2.66 10.44 0.53
C LEU A 97 2.77 8.94 0.84
N VAL A 98 1.69 8.27 1.23
CA VAL A 98 1.73 6.84 1.58
C VAL A 98 0.75 6.06 0.71
N SER A 99 -0.54 6.10 1.06
CA SER A 99 -1.55 5.22 0.46
C SER A 99 -1.76 5.43 -1.04
N LEU A 100 -1.80 6.67 -1.55
CA LEU A 100 -1.97 6.92 -2.98
C LEU A 100 -0.77 6.44 -3.82
N PRO A 101 0.47 6.87 -3.53
CA PRO A 101 1.66 6.37 -4.24
C PRO A 101 1.77 4.85 -4.21
N GLU A 102 1.57 4.25 -3.04
CA GLU A 102 1.72 2.80 -2.88
C GLU A 102 0.65 2.03 -3.65
N GLU A 103 -0.63 2.41 -3.58
CA GLU A 103 -1.67 1.69 -4.31
C GLU A 103 -1.59 1.91 -5.83
N VAL A 104 -1.14 3.09 -6.28
CA VAL A 104 -0.82 3.32 -7.70
C VAL A 104 0.28 2.37 -8.18
N TYR A 105 1.35 2.23 -7.40
CA TYR A 105 2.49 1.39 -7.77
C TYR A 105 2.19 -0.11 -7.63
N PHE A 106 1.73 -0.57 -6.46
CA PHE A 106 1.57 -1.99 -6.19
C PHE A 106 0.34 -2.57 -6.89
N ARG A 107 -0.80 -1.87 -6.92
CA ARG A 107 -2.02 -2.38 -7.57
C ARG A 107 -2.10 -1.95 -9.02
N GLY A 108 -2.14 -0.64 -9.23
CA GLY A 108 -2.35 -0.06 -10.54
C GLY A 108 -1.29 -0.48 -11.55
N TYR A 109 -0.06 -0.66 -11.09
CA TYR A 109 1.07 -1.02 -11.93
C TYR A 109 1.54 -2.47 -11.75
N LEU A 110 2.05 -2.83 -10.57
CA LEU A 110 2.79 -4.08 -10.39
C LEU A 110 1.85 -5.29 -10.45
N GLN A 111 0.71 -5.26 -9.77
CA GLN A 111 -0.29 -6.35 -9.83
C GLN A 111 -0.86 -6.51 -11.23
N GLU A 112 -1.14 -5.40 -11.92
CA GLU A 112 -1.59 -5.46 -13.32
C GLU A 112 -0.51 -6.07 -14.23
N SER A 113 0.78 -5.75 -14.01
CA SER A 113 1.90 -6.31 -14.78
C SER A 113 2.11 -7.80 -14.50
N VAL A 114 2.02 -8.22 -13.24
CA VAL A 114 2.10 -9.63 -12.83
C VAL A 114 0.90 -10.43 -13.36
N GLY A 115 -0.27 -9.78 -13.40
CA GLY A 115 -1.55 -10.29 -13.85
C GLY A 115 -2.60 -10.19 -12.74
N ASN A 116 -3.74 -9.56 -13.04
CA ASN A 116 -4.81 -9.30 -12.07
C ASN A 116 -5.64 -10.55 -11.72
N THR A 117 -4.99 -11.51 -11.05
CA THR A 117 -5.54 -12.81 -10.65
C THR A 117 -5.17 -13.11 -9.20
N LEU A 118 -5.76 -14.15 -8.60
CA LEU A 118 -5.43 -14.55 -7.22
C LEU A 118 -3.93 -14.79 -7.03
N LYS A 119 -3.25 -15.41 -8.00
CA LYS A 119 -1.79 -15.60 -7.94
C LYS A 119 -1.05 -14.27 -7.98
N GLY A 120 -1.50 -13.32 -8.81
CA GLY A 120 -0.92 -11.99 -8.87
C GLY A 120 -1.10 -11.20 -7.57
N VAL A 121 -2.28 -11.31 -6.94
CA VAL A 121 -2.54 -10.76 -5.60
C VAL A 121 -1.55 -11.33 -4.61
N LEU A 122 -1.42 -12.65 -4.51
CA LEU A 122 -0.49 -13.29 -3.57
C LEU A 122 0.96 -12.85 -3.80
N VAL A 123 1.42 -12.85 -5.06
CA VAL A 123 2.79 -12.43 -5.41
C VAL A 123 3.02 -10.97 -5.02
N VAL A 124 2.13 -10.05 -5.41
CA VAL A 124 2.31 -8.63 -5.10
C VAL A 124 2.15 -8.35 -3.61
N SER A 125 1.32 -9.09 -2.88
CA SER A 125 1.24 -8.96 -1.43
C SER A 125 2.52 -9.40 -0.73
N LEU A 126 3.19 -10.45 -1.22
CA LEU A 126 4.52 -10.83 -0.74
C LEU A 126 5.56 -9.75 -1.05
N LEU A 127 5.54 -9.18 -2.27
CA LEU A 127 6.44 -8.10 -2.65
C LEU A 127 6.17 -6.80 -1.86
N PHE A 128 4.92 -6.51 -1.53
CA PHE A 128 4.56 -5.40 -0.66
C PHE A 128 5.19 -5.57 0.73
N ALA A 129 5.00 -6.74 1.35
CA ALA A 129 5.61 -7.04 2.65
C ALA A 129 7.15 -7.06 2.58
N ALA A 130 7.72 -7.57 1.50
CA ALA A 130 9.17 -7.56 1.29
C ALA A 130 9.74 -6.13 1.22
N ALA A 131 9.00 -5.17 0.63
CA ALA A 131 9.41 -3.77 0.62
C ALA A 131 9.43 -3.13 2.02
N HIS A 132 8.74 -3.71 2.99
CA HIS A 132 8.72 -3.25 4.39
C HIS A 132 9.75 -3.96 5.28
N LEU A 133 10.44 -5.02 4.80
CA LEU A 133 11.47 -5.73 5.58
C LEU A 133 12.57 -4.84 6.17
N PRO A 134 13.03 -3.75 5.52
CA PRO A 134 13.98 -2.84 6.13
C PRO A 134 13.51 -2.29 7.48
N ALA A 135 12.23 -1.92 7.61
CA ALA A 135 11.70 -1.43 8.88
C ALA A 135 11.82 -2.49 9.99
N PHE A 136 11.57 -3.76 9.68
CA PHE A 136 11.79 -4.87 10.62
C PHE A 136 13.26 -5.02 11.00
N TRP A 137 14.19 -4.98 10.04
CA TRP A 137 15.61 -5.21 10.34
C TRP A 137 16.22 -4.07 11.16
N PHE A 138 15.94 -2.82 10.78
CA PHE A 138 16.51 -1.62 11.39
C PHE A 138 15.82 -1.22 12.69
N TYR A 139 14.49 -1.31 12.77
CA TYR A 139 13.70 -0.83 13.92
C TYR A 139 13.07 -1.94 14.75
N LYS A 140 13.27 -3.22 14.38
CA LYS A 140 12.66 -4.39 15.04
C LYS A 140 11.13 -4.32 15.08
N ASP A 141 10.53 -3.64 14.11
CA ASP A 141 9.08 -3.50 14.03
C ASP A 141 8.46 -4.75 13.37
N PRO A 142 7.81 -5.64 14.13
CA PRO A 142 7.18 -6.83 13.57
C PRO A 142 5.94 -6.50 12.73
N SER A 143 5.34 -5.31 12.90
CA SER A 143 4.16 -4.92 12.14
C SER A 143 4.46 -4.79 10.64
N ALA A 144 5.71 -4.51 10.28
CA ALA A 144 6.20 -4.52 8.90
C ALA A 144 5.95 -5.86 8.18
N LEU A 145 6.07 -6.99 8.88
CA LEU A 145 5.80 -8.31 8.30
C LEU A 145 4.29 -8.57 8.13
N LEU A 146 3.48 -7.95 8.99
CA LEU A 146 2.02 -8.10 8.97
C LEU A 146 1.37 -7.33 7.83
N THR A 147 2.08 -6.41 7.18
CA THR A 147 1.62 -5.67 5.98
C THR A 147 1.18 -6.58 4.84
N PHE A 148 1.60 -7.86 4.83
CA PHE A 148 1.11 -8.88 3.92
C PHE A 148 -0.42 -9.02 3.94
N PHE A 149 -1.03 -9.05 5.13
CA PHE A 149 -2.47 -9.31 5.30
C PHE A 149 -3.36 -8.17 4.76
N PRO A 150 -3.20 -6.90 5.15
CA PRO A 150 -3.96 -5.82 4.53
C PRO A 150 -3.67 -5.72 3.03
N SER A 151 -2.45 -6.08 2.59
CA SER A 151 -2.10 -6.12 1.17
C SER A 151 -2.90 -7.16 0.38
N LEU A 152 -3.33 -8.27 1.00
CA LEU A 152 -4.26 -9.22 0.36
C LEU A 152 -5.64 -8.59 0.14
N VAL A 153 -6.14 -7.82 1.10
CA VAL A 153 -7.44 -7.12 0.99
C VAL A 153 -7.37 -6.10 -0.14
N MET A 154 -6.31 -5.30 -0.17
CA MET A 154 -6.06 -4.30 -1.22
C MET A 154 -5.94 -4.95 -2.61
N GLY A 155 -5.16 -6.04 -2.70
CA GLY A 155 -5.04 -6.80 -3.94
C GLY A 155 -6.35 -7.43 -4.41
N GLY A 156 -7.16 -7.95 -3.48
CA GLY A 156 -8.48 -8.50 -3.76
C GLY A 156 -9.49 -7.45 -4.22
N LEU A 157 -9.49 -6.27 -3.61
CA LEU A 157 -10.29 -5.12 -4.05
C LEU A 157 -9.92 -4.69 -5.47
N TYR A 158 -8.63 -4.58 -5.77
CA TYR A 158 -8.17 -4.27 -7.12
C TYR A 158 -8.50 -5.39 -8.12
N MET A 159 -8.38 -6.65 -7.71
CA MET A 159 -8.73 -7.79 -8.55
C MET A 159 -10.19 -7.77 -8.98
N ARG A 160 -11.09 -7.35 -8.10
CA ARG A 160 -12.53 -7.26 -8.38
C ARG A 160 -12.92 -6.04 -9.20
N THR A 161 -12.21 -4.92 -9.04
CA THR A 161 -12.66 -3.62 -9.57
C THR A 161 -11.79 -3.09 -10.71
N SER A 162 -10.57 -3.61 -10.87
CA SER A 162 -9.52 -3.06 -11.74
C SER A 162 -9.39 -1.53 -11.60
N ASN A 163 -9.53 -1.04 -10.36
CA ASN A 163 -9.52 0.36 -10.01
C ASN A 163 -8.73 0.56 -8.71
N VAL A 164 -7.86 1.57 -8.70
CA VAL A 164 -7.02 1.91 -7.54
C VAL A 164 -7.83 2.56 -6.41
N LEU A 165 -8.99 3.17 -6.70
CA LEU A 165 -9.75 3.91 -5.70
C LEU A 165 -10.23 3.05 -4.50
N PRO A 166 -10.88 1.88 -4.69
CA PRO A 166 -11.28 1.02 -3.56
C PRO A 166 -10.11 0.60 -2.64
N PRO A 167 -8.99 0.03 -3.13
CA PRO A 167 -7.89 -0.33 -2.26
C PRO A 167 -7.19 0.87 -1.63
N LEU A 168 -7.12 2.02 -2.32
CA LEU A 168 -6.63 3.29 -1.74
C LEU A 168 -7.44 3.71 -0.51
N LEU A 169 -8.77 3.67 -0.58
CA LEU A 169 -9.62 4.01 0.56
C LEU A 169 -9.41 3.05 1.72
N PHE A 170 -9.29 1.75 1.44
CA PHE A 170 -8.98 0.76 2.46
C PHE A 170 -7.62 1.00 3.11
N HIS A 171 -6.57 1.18 2.31
CA HIS A 171 -5.21 1.44 2.79
C HIS A 171 -5.19 2.66 3.71
N PHE A 172 -5.69 3.79 3.20
CA PHE A 172 -5.74 5.05 3.95
C PHE A 172 -6.43 4.87 5.30
N LEU A 173 -7.63 4.28 5.31
CA LEU A 173 -8.39 4.07 6.56
C LEU A 173 -7.70 3.07 7.49
N ALA A 174 -7.07 2.02 6.96
CA ALA A 174 -6.33 1.06 7.76
C ALA A 174 -5.15 1.73 8.48
N ASN A 175 -4.40 2.60 7.80
CA ASN A 175 -3.31 3.35 8.41
C ASN A 175 -3.80 4.35 9.44
N VAL A 176 -4.91 5.06 9.17
CA VAL A 176 -5.51 5.99 10.14
C VAL A 176 -5.93 5.25 11.42
N VAL A 177 -6.63 4.12 11.27
CA VAL A 177 -7.07 3.32 12.42
C VAL A 177 -5.87 2.78 13.19
N TYR A 178 -4.88 2.20 12.50
CA TYR A 178 -3.69 1.66 13.15
C TYR A 178 -2.90 2.73 13.89
N GLN A 179 -2.54 3.83 13.22
CA GLN A 179 -1.73 4.88 13.83
C GLN A 179 -2.44 5.59 14.97
N GLY A 180 -3.77 5.74 14.90
CA GLY A 180 -4.55 6.30 16.01
C GLY A 180 -4.48 5.48 17.29
N PHE A 181 -4.13 4.18 17.24
CA PHE A 181 -3.87 3.35 18.42
C PHE A 181 -2.38 3.25 18.80
N MET A 182 -1.48 3.85 18.03
CA MET A 182 -0.03 3.77 18.22
C MET A 182 0.59 5.08 18.72
N ILE A 183 -0.16 6.19 18.65
CA ILE A 183 0.17 7.48 19.27
C ILE A 183 -0.36 7.55 20.71
#